data_AF-X1KC32-F1
#
_entry.id   AF-X1KC32-F1
#
_cell.length_a   1.000
_cell.length_b   1.000
_cell.length_c   1.000
_cell.angle_alpha   90.00
_cell.angle_beta   90.00
_cell.angle_gamma   90.00
#
_symmetry.space_group_name_H-M   'P 1'
#
loop_
_entity.id
_entity.type
_entity.pdbx_description
1 polymer ?
#
loop_
_entity_poly.entity_id
_entity_poly.type
_entity_poly.pdbx_seq_one_letter_code
_entity_poly.pdbx_strand_id
1 'polypeptide(L)'
;MREPRKLADLGREEYKKILRRPYLRLEEVLDTVIPILKEVEKRGDEAVLEFTREFDGVDLTAHQTLLERERIEEAYERVSPEFLDSLKVMRDQVEDFHRHQIRSGWETKKSVSEEGEGKYEIGERFVP
;
A
#
# COMPACT_ATOMS: atom_id res chain seq x y z
N MET A 1 0.45 23.24 -21.79
CA MET A 1 -0.72 22.33 -21.74
C MET A 1 -1.10 21.98 -23.17
N ARG A 2 -1.63 20.77 -23.43
CA ARG A 2 -2.18 20.45 -24.76
C ARG A 2 -3.61 20.98 -24.84
N GLU A 3 -4.00 21.52 -26.00
CA GLU A 3 -5.37 21.98 -26.23
C GLU A 3 -6.37 20.82 -26.11
N PRO A 4 -7.55 21.03 -25.47
CA PRO A 4 -8.59 20.03 -25.37
C PRO A 4 -9.10 19.67 -26.77
N ARG A 5 -9.13 18.36 -27.07
CA ARG A 5 -9.62 17.82 -28.35
C ARG A 5 -10.65 16.73 -28.08
N LYS A 6 -11.69 16.66 -28.93
CA LYS A 6 -12.70 15.60 -28.83
C LYS A 6 -12.09 14.28 -29.26
N LEU A 7 -12.28 13.23 -28.47
CA LEU A 7 -11.75 11.89 -28.79
C LEU A 7 -12.35 11.31 -30.08
N ALA A 8 -13.60 11.68 -30.40
CA ALA A 8 -14.29 11.25 -31.62
C ALA A 8 -13.64 11.76 -32.91
N ASP A 9 -12.90 12.88 -32.84
CA ASP A 9 -12.28 13.53 -33.99
C ASP A 9 -10.86 13.00 -34.26
N LEU A 10 -10.37 12.05 -33.44
CA LEU A 10 -9.00 11.53 -33.52
C LEU A 10 -8.93 10.30 -34.43
N GLY A 11 -7.85 10.22 -35.22
CA GLY A 11 -7.48 8.99 -35.90
C GLY A 11 -7.10 7.89 -34.90
N ARG A 12 -7.30 6.63 -35.28
CA ARG A 12 -7.03 5.44 -34.43
C ARG A 12 -5.64 5.45 -33.78
N GLU A 13 -4.61 5.89 -34.51
CA GLU A 13 -3.24 5.93 -34.01
C GLU A 13 -2.99 7.07 -33.01
N GLU A 14 -3.63 8.23 -33.21
CA GLU A 14 -3.58 9.33 -32.24
C GLU A 14 -4.35 8.97 -30.97
N TYR A 15 -5.49 8.31 -31.10
CA TYR A 15 -6.27 7.78 -29.98
C TYR A 15 -5.44 6.78 -29.15
N LYS A 16 -4.80 5.80 -29.80
CA LYS A 16 -3.88 4.86 -29.11
C LYS A 16 -2.74 5.58 -28.40
N LYS A 17 -2.19 6.65 -28.99
CA LYS A 17 -1.10 7.42 -28.39
C LYS A 17 -1.52 8.12 -27.11
N ILE A 18 -2.76 8.59 -27.01
CA ILE A 18 -3.31 9.21 -25.79
C ILE A 18 -3.59 8.16 -24.71
N LEU A 19 -4.06 6.97 -25.10
CA LEU A 19 -4.31 5.89 -24.14
C LEU A 19 -3.03 5.26 -23.57
N ARG A 20 -1.87 5.46 -24.22
CA ARG A 20 -0.59 4.99 -23.70
C ARG A 20 -0.28 5.73 -22.41
N ARG A 21 -0.32 5.00 -21.29
CA ARG A 21 0.32 5.45 -20.05
C ARG A 21 1.83 5.54 -20.30
N PRO A 22 2.52 6.58 -19.82
CA PRO A 22 3.97 6.60 -19.84
C PRO A 22 4.47 5.35 -19.10
N TYR A 23 5.09 4.45 -19.84
CA TYR A 23 5.70 3.26 -19.28
C TYR A 23 7.07 3.69 -18.77
N LEU A 24 7.22 3.74 -17.45
CA LEU A 24 8.56 3.79 -16.84
C LEU A 24 9.25 2.48 -17.21
N ARG A 25 10.47 2.56 -17.76
CA ARG A 25 11.30 1.38 -18.02
C ARG A 25 11.69 0.81 -16.66
N LEU A 26 11.01 -0.26 -16.26
CA LEU A 26 11.19 -0.88 -14.96
C LEU A 26 12.65 -1.29 -14.75
N GLU A 27 13.32 -1.71 -15.82
CA GLU A 27 14.72 -2.10 -15.83
C GLU A 27 15.63 -0.97 -15.32
N GLU A 28 15.40 0.28 -15.75
CA GLU A 28 16.21 1.43 -15.34
C GLU A 28 16.01 1.76 -13.85
N VAL A 29 14.81 1.51 -13.33
CA VAL A 29 14.51 1.69 -11.90
C VAL A 29 15.19 0.61 -11.07
N LEU A 30 15.18 -0.64 -11.55
CA LEU A 30 15.78 -1.77 -10.84
C LEU A 30 17.30 -1.62 -10.67
N ASP A 31 18.00 -1.07 -11.67
CA ASP A 31 19.44 -0.79 -11.59
C ASP A 31 19.80 0.16 -10.43
N THR A 32 18.86 1.04 -10.04
CA THR A 32 19.03 1.96 -8.91
C THR A 32 18.57 1.35 -7.58
N VAL A 33 17.45 0.61 -7.59
CA VAL A 33 16.83 0.07 -6.36
C VAL A 33 17.59 -1.14 -5.80
N ILE A 34 18.09 -2.03 -6.67
CA ILE A 34 18.76 -3.27 -6.24
C ILE A 34 20.00 -2.98 -5.36
N PRO A 35 20.89 -2.03 -5.70
CA PRO A 35 21.99 -1.65 -4.82
C PRO A 35 21.55 -1.18 -3.43
N ILE A 36 20.51 -0.34 -3.36
CA ILE A 36 19.96 0.16 -2.08
C ILE A 36 19.48 -1.01 -1.21
N LEU A 37 18.72 -1.94 -1.80
CA LEU A 37 18.24 -3.13 -1.09
C LEU A 37 19.39 -3.99 -0.54
N LYS A 38 20.45 -4.19 -1.32
CA LYS A 38 21.64 -4.95 -0.88
C LYS A 38 22.37 -4.26 0.27
N GLU A 39 22.46 -2.94 0.25
CA GLU A 39 23.08 -2.19 1.34
C GLU A 39 22.25 -2.27 2.63
N VAL A 40 20.91 -2.16 2.53
CA VAL A 40 20.01 -2.33 3.69
C VAL A 40 20.05 -3.77 4.21
N GLU A 41 20.08 -4.78 3.35
CA GLU A 41 20.23 -6.18 3.76
C GLU A 41 21.53 -6.42 4.53
N LYS A 42 22.63 -5.80 4.10
CA LYS A 42 23.97 -5.99 4.69
C LYS A 42 24.18 -5.19 5.98
N ARG A 43 23.68 -3.94 6.05
CA ARG A 43 23.99 -2.98 7.12
C ARG A 43 22.80 -2.56 7.96
N GLY A 44 21.57 -2.93 7.59
CA GLY A 44 20.35 -2.61 8.33
C GLY A 44 20.14 -1.09 8.46
N ASP A 45 19.82 -0.65 9.69
CA ASP A 45 19.46 0.74 10.01
C ASP A 45 20.56 1.74 9.63
N GLU A 46 21.84 1.36 9.64
CA GLU A 46 22.93 2.25 9.23
C GLU A 46 22.75 2.71 7.79
N ALA A 47 22.44 1.79 6.87
CA ALA A 47 22.17 2.12 5.47
C ALA A 47 20.88 2.94 5.33
N VAL A 48 19.86 2.66 6.13
CA VAL A 48 18.60 3.43 6.12
C VAL A 48 18.84 4.88 6.56
N LEU A 49 19.62 5.11 7.61
CA LEU A 49 19.97 6.45 8.08
C LEU A 49 20.81 7.22 7.06
N GLU A 50 21.76 6.53 6.40
CA GLU A 50 22.56 7.12 5.31
C GLU A 50 21.68 7.57 4.15
N PHE A 51 20.79 6.70 3.65
CA PHE A 51 19.88 7.05 2.56
C PHE A 51 18.83 8.10 2.96
N THR A 52 18.36 8.08 4.20
CA THR A 52 17.49 9.16 4.74
C THR A 52 18.22 10.51 4.69
N ARG A 53 19.50 10.55 5.07
CA ARG A 53 20.30 11.77 4.98
C ARG A 53 20.50 12.21 3.54
N GLU A 54 20.78 11.28 2.63
CA GLU A 54 21.04 11.58 1.23
C GLU A 54 19.79 12.08 0.48
N PHE A 55 18.67 11.37 0.61
CA PHE A 55 17.47 11.64 -0.17
C PHE A 55 16.50 12.62 0.49
N ASP A 56 16.34 12.54 1.81
CA ASP A 56 15.41 13.41 2.55
C ASP A 56 16.11 14.64 3.16
N GLY A 57 17.45 14.63 3.21
CA GLY A 57 18.24 15.74 3.74
C GLY A 57 18.18 15.87 5.26
N VAL A 58 17.78 14.80 5.97
CA VAL A 58 17.61 14.81 7.42
C VAL A 58 18.64 13.89 8.08
N ASP A 59 19.34 14.41 9.09
CA ASP A 59 20.27 13.63 9.90
C ASP A 59 19.54 13.08 11.14
N LEU A 60 19.30 11.77 11.16
CA LEU A 60 18.63 11.07 12.24
C LEU A 60 19.60 10.11 12.94
N THR A 61 19.36 9.91 14.23
CA THR A 61 19.89 8.77 14.98
C THR A 61 18.94 7.58 14.89
N ALA A 62 19.43 6.37 15.16
CA ALA A 62 18.60 5.16 15.16
C ALA A 62 17.35 5.29 16.06
N HIS A 63 17.48 5.90 17.25
CA HIS A 63 16.34 6.13 18.15
C HIS A 63 15.29 7.08 17.58
N GLN A 64 15.69 8.05 16.75
CA GLN A 64 14.78 9.02 16.15
C GLN A 64 14.00 8.48 14.94
N THR A 65 14.29 7.25 14.50
CA THR A 65 13.47 6.54 13.50
C THR A 65 12.12 6.10 14.06
N LEU A 66 12.01 6.02 15.40
CA LEU A 66 10.77 5.77 16.12
C LEU A 66 10.22 7.09 16.66
N LEU A 67 8.88 7.18 16.68
CA LEU A 67 8.20 8.34 17.26
C LEU A 67 7.86 8.06 18.73
N GLU A 68 8.33 8.94 19.60
CA GLU A 68 7.92 8.98 21.01
C GLU A 68 6.45 9.41 21.13
N ARG A 69 5.77 8.90 22.16
CA ARG A 69 4.33 9.15 22.34
C ARG A 69 4.03 10.63 22.56
N GLU A 70 4.89 11.33 23.29
CA GLU A 70 4.79 12.75 23.59
C GLU A 70 4.81 13.57 22.29
N ARG A 71 5.64 13.19 21.32
CA ARG A 71 5.71 13.87 20.02
C ARG A 71 4.44 13.65 19.19
N ILE A 72 3.80 12.50 19.34
CA ILE A 72 2.49 12.24 18.71
C ILE A 72 1.44 13.16 19.34
N GLU A 73 1.38 13.24 20.67
CA GLU A 73 0.44 14.11 21.40
C GLU A 73 0.62 15.59 21.01
N GLU A 74 1.85 16.09 20.98
CA GLU A 74 2.17 17.45 20.52
C GLU A 74 1.71 17.69 19.07
N ALA A 75 1.86 16.70 18.19
CA ALA A 75 1.39 16.82 16.81
C ALA A 75 -0.14 16.90 16.74
N TYR A 76 -0.86 16.15 17.58
CA TYR A 76 -2.32 16.22 17.67
C TYR A 76 -2.81 17.61 18.11
N GLU A 77 -2.13 18.23 19.08
CA GLU A 77 -2.48 19.58 19.57
C GLU A 77 -2.25 20.69 18.52
N ARG A 78 -1.33 20.47 17.59
CA ARG A 78 -1.01 21.42 16.51
C ARG A 78 -2.00 21.39 15.35
N VAL A 79 -2.89 20.42 15.32
CA VAL A 79 -3.89 20.25 14.26
C VAL A 79 -5.21 20.90 14.69
N SER A 80 -5.85 21.64 13.78
CA SER A 80 -7.13 22.29 14.12
C SER A 80 -8.23 21.26 14.36
N PRO A 81 -9.18 21.53 15.29
CA PRO A 81 -10.30 20.62 15.56
C PRO A 81 -11.10 20.27 14.31
N GLU A 82 -11.35 21.25 13.42
CA GLU A 82 -12.16 21.07 12.21
C GLU A 82 -11.50 20.12 11.20
N PHE A 83 -10.17 20.21 11.07
CA PHE A 83 -9.40 19.31 10.22
C PHE A 83 -9.40 17.89 10.80
N LEU A 84 -9.20 17.77 12.12
CA LEU A 84 -9.24 16.49 12.81
C LEU A 84 -10.61 15.81 12.67
N ASP A 85 -11.70 16.57 12.78
CA ASP A 85 -13.05 16.04 12.60
C ASP A 85 -13.30 15.58 11.16
N SER A 86 -12.76 16.31 10.17
CA SER A 86 -12.80 15.88 8.76
C SER A 86 -12.07 14.55 8.55
N LEU A 87 -10.91 14.35 9.20
CA LEU A 87 -10.17 13.09 9.15
C LEU A 87 -10.92 11.94 9.85
N LYS A 88 -11.62 12.20 10.95
CA LYS A 88 -12.45 11.18 11.63
C LYS A 88 -13.59 10.72 10.74
N VAL A 89 -14.29 11.64 10.08
CA VAL A 89 -15.35 11.30 9.13
C VAL A 89 -14.79 10.47 7.98
N MET A 90 -13.64 10.87 7.41
CA MET A 90 -12.97 10.10 6.36
C MET A 90 -12.63 8.67 6.83
N ARG A 91 -12.04 8.53 8.02
CA ARG A 91 -11.73 7.23 8.63
C ARG A 91 -12.99 6.36 8.70
N ASP A 92 -14.08 6.88 9.24
CA ASP A 92 -15.31 6.11 9.45
C ASP A 92 -15.90 5.61 8.12
N GLN A 93 -15.86 6.44 7.07
CA GLN A 93 -16.33 6.05 5.74
C GLN A 93 -15.43 5.01 5.06
N VAL A 94 -14.11 5.17 5.18
CA VAL A 94 -13.14 4.20 4.65
C VAL A 94 -13.29 2.87 5.39
N GLU A 95 -13.42 2.90 6.71
CA GLU A 95 -13.59 1.71 7.54
C GLU A 95 -14.90 1.00 7.22
N ASP A 96 -16.03 1.72 7.15
CA ASP A 96 -17.33 1.16 6.80
C ASP A 96 -17.26 0.42 5.45
N PHE A 97 -16.72 1.07 4.42
CA PHE A 97 -16.58 0.47 3.10
C PHE A 97 -15.73 -0.82 3.10
N HIS A 98 -14.57 -0.81 3.75
CA HIS A 98 -13.68 -1.99 3.76
C HIS A 98 -14.18 -3.10 4.68
N ARG A 99 -14.92 -2.76 5.75
CA ARG A 99 -15.54 -3.76 6.65
C ARG A 99 -16.54 -4.64 5.90
N HIS A 100 -17.27 -4.08 4.93
CA HIS A 100 -18.16 -4.83 4.04
C HIS A 100 -17.44 -5.79 3.07
N GLN A 101 -16.11 -5.68 2.93
CA GLN A 101 -15.31 -6.56 2.08
C GLN A 101 -14.74 -7.77 2.84
N ILE A 102 -14.88 -7.81 4.18
CA ILE A 102 -14.40 -8.93 4.98
C ILE A 102 -15.21 -10.17 4.62
N ARG A 103 -14.52 -11.16 4.02
CA ARG A 103 -15.12 -12.43 3.65
C ARG A 103 -15.24 -13.33 4.88
N SER A 104 -16.40 -13.96 5.02
CA SER A 104 -16.55 -15.08 5.95
C SER A 104 -15.93 -16.33 5.34
N GLY A 105 -15.15 -17.04 6.16
CA GLY A 105 -14.75 -18.40 5.83
C GLY A 105 -15.96 -19.34 5.75
N TRP A 106 -15.73 -20.54 5.24
CA TRP A 106 -16.75 -21.58 5.17
C TRP A 106 -16.14 -22.94 5.53
N GLU A 107 -16.96 -23.85 6.01
CA GLU A 107 -16.57 -25.24 6.32
C GLU A 107 -17.65 -26.20 5.81
N THR A 108 -17.24 -27.39 5.38
CA THR A 108 -18.16 -28.48 5.04
C THR A 108 -17.57 -29.83 5.39
N LYS A 109 -18.44 -30.76 5.76
CA LYS A 109 -18.10 -32.14 6.09
C LYS A 109 -18.57 -33.05 4.96
N LYS A 110 -17.68 -33.89 4.45
CA LYS A 110 -17.99 -34.85 3.38
C LYS A 110 -17.58 -36.26 3.77
N SER A 111 -18.29 -37.23 3.20
CA SER A 111 -18.02 -38.67 3.31
C SER A 111 -17.74 -39.23 1.92
N VAL A 112 -16.81 -40.19 1.80
CA VAL A 112 -16.44 -40.79 0.51
C VAL A 112 -17.42 -41.90 0.08
N SER A 113 -18.16 -42.53 1.01
CA SER A 113 -19.20 -43.54 0.71
C SER A 113 -20.51 -43.32 1.51
N GLU A 114 -21.63 -43.88 1.01
CA GLU A 114 -22.91 -43.93 1.75
C GLU A 114 -22.81 -44.73 3.06
N GLU A 115 -21.85 -45.67 3.13
CA GLU A 115 -21.53 -46.48 4.31
C GLU A 115 -20.58 -45.78 5.30
N GLY A 116 -20.10 -44.56 4.98
CA GLY A 116 -19.39 -43.69 5.92
C GLY A 116 -17.87 -43.90 6.04
N GLU A 117 -17.25 -44.63 5.11
CA GLU A 117 -15.79 -44.76 5.06
C GLU A 117 -15.16 -43.46 4.51
N GLY A 118 -14.18 -42.91 5.25
CA GLY A 118 -13.47 -41.68 4.91
C GLY A 118 -14.29 -40.40 5.14
N LYS A 119 -14.25 -39.85 6.36
CA LYS A 119 -14.81 -38.52 6.68
C LYS A 119 -13.73 -37.45 6.57
N TYR A 120 -14.01 -36.36 5.86
CA TYR A 120 -13.11 -35.22 5.77
C TYR A 120 -13.86 -33.90 5.94
N GLU A 121 -13.16 -32.94 6.53
CA GLU A 121 -13.61 -31.56 6.71
C GLU A 121 -12.75 -30.66 5.84
N ILE A 122 -13.38 -29.82 5.02
CA ILE A 122 -12.70 -28.86 4.17
C ILE A 122 -13.33 -27.49 4.35
N GLY A 123 -12.54 -26.45 4.18
CA GLY A 123 -13.01 -25.09 4.34
C GLY A 123 -12.01 -24.05 3.88
N GLU A 124 -12.42 -22.79 3.98
CA GLU A 124 -11.61 -21.60 3.75
C GLU A 124 -11.64 -20.74 5.02
N ARG A 125 -10.48 -20.23 5.42
CA ARG A 125 -10.37 -19.25 6.51
C ARG A 125 -9.48 -18.10 6.06
N PHE A 126 -9.93 -16.88 6.36
CA PHE A 126 -9.12 -15.68 6.21
C PHE A 126 -8.38 -15.42 7.52
N VAL A 127 -7.04 -15.39 7.45
CA VAL A 127 -6.17 -15.00 8.57
C VAL A 127 -5.57 -13.62 8.26
N PRO A 128 -5.38 -12.76 9.28
CA PRO A 128 -4.74 -11.45 9.10
C PRO A 128 -3.34 -11.54 8.50
#